data_AF-A0A2N2EL14-F1
#
_entry.id   AF-A0A2N2EL14-F1
#
_cell.length_a   1.000
_cell.length_b   1.000
_cell.length_c   1.000
_cell.angle_alpha   90.00
_cell.angle_beta   90.00
_cell.angle_gamma   90.00
#
_symmetry.space_group_name_H-M   'P 1'
#
loop_
_entity.id
_entity.type
_entity.pdbx_description
1 polymer ?
#
loop_
_entity_poly.entity_id
_entity_poly.type
_entity_poly.pdbx_seq_one_letter_code
_entity_poly.pdbx_strand_id
1 'polypeptide(L)'
;MTKLFLAFIFSAAVCAQAAPAKPVKSEESLFLDLQKTGLGALNELDEKRKFLETVKLEKQKIQGKMLDAIYENAFEYYKNGNYEDAKDLAAKILSIDPNYEDAQMLLEASNQLRGSARPGMSEKIMIEDRFKTALGYYTEGRIVEAHAKMQEVVKLSPNNIKAKYWLTRMKEDLKEYYFEAGSDAYRQRDLKGALDHFYNALLIRPRDGLLIEWITRVEDELRQQKANDKLKEALEYYAQGKLLAAYRGLKGALEVQPGDSKAGKLLNEVKSEIENGFIAAGKKLYGVRKYTEAIGEWDKAKPYTGNMSYINKLIARARQQMKRESDEKRRKSEEAARRAREEEERRAKEEEARLKAEAEAKRKGMTVTEVMKKPAGVSTENRLASQQHYLEGLKYFQNSNYEKARDEWTIARQLDPENSDTAAGLKRIEQILAGGQ
;
A
#
# COMPACT_ATOMS: atom_id res chain seq x y z
N MET A 1 -54.01 -40.87 62.93
CA MET A 1 -54.74 -41.63 61.89
C MET A 1 -55.73 -40.69 61.24
N THR A 2 -55.93 -40.85 59.92
CA THR A 2 -57.02 -40.30 59.05
C THR A 2 -57.16 -38.78 58.93
N LYS A 3 -57.53 -38.18 57.79
CA LYS A 3 -57.40 -38.40 56.33
C LYS A 3 -58.02 -37.13 55.69
N LEU A 4 -57.37 -36.55 54.67
CA LEU A 4 -57.94 -35.90 53.46
C LEU A 4 -59.24 -35.06 53.55
N PHE A 5 -59.18 -33.81 53.09
CA PHE A 5 -60.07 -33.33 52.02
C PHE A 5 -59.40 -32.24 51.17
N LEU A 6 -59.43 -32.50 49.86
CA LEU A 6 -59.04 -31.64 48.75
C LEU A 6 -60.28 -30.83 48.33
N ALA A 7 -60.13 -29.53 48.05
CA ALA A 7 -61.04 -28.82 47.14
C ALA A 7 -60.32 -27.63 46.50
N PHE A 8 -60.15 -27.73 45.19
CA PHE A 8 -59.77 -26.70 44.23
C PHE A 8 -60.80 -25.55 44.22
N ILE A 9 -60.36 -24.31 43.91
CA ILE A 9 -60.99 -23.41 42.92
C ILE A 9 -59.96 -22.38 42.41
N PHE A 10 -60.19 -22.02 41.14
CA PHE A 10 -59.41 -21.36 40.10
C PHE A 10 -59.04 -19.85 40.29
N SER A 11 -57.89 -19.52 39.70
CA SER A 11 -57.60 -18.38 38.79
C SER A 11 -57.70 -16.92 39.23
N ALA A 12 -56.56 -16.21 39.16
CA ALA A 12 -56.29 -15.24 38.07
C ALA A 12 -54.82 -14.80 38.10
N ALA A 13 -54.05 -15.26 37.12
CA ALA A 13 -52.73 -14.73 36.80
C ALA A 13 -52.90 -13.46 35.98
N VAL A 14 -52.38 -12.33 36.47
CA VAL A 14 -52.15 -11.13 35.66
C VAL A 14 -50.70 -11.17 35.19
N CYS A 15 -50.54 -11.45 33.90
CA CYS A 15 -49.29 -11.30 33.16
C CYS A 15 -48.85 -9.83 33.16
N ALA A 16 -47.72 -9.53 33.80
CA ALA A 16 -46.84 -8.46 33.36
C ALA A 16 -45.79 -9.08 32.44
N GLN A 17 -45.95 -8.87 31.14
CA GLN A 17 -45.00 -9.30 30.11
C GLN A 17 -43.66 -8.62 30.36
N ALA A 18 -42.67 -9.38 30.83
CA ALA A 18 -41.28 -8.99 30.71
C ALA A 18 -40.94 -8.96 29.22
N ALA A 19 -40.65 -7.78 28.69
CA ALA A 19 -40.12 -7.64 27.34
C ALA A 19 -38.88 -8.53 27.20
N PRO A 20 -38.74 -9.30 26.10
CA PRO A 20 -37.56 -10.13 25.90
C PRO A 20 -36.33 -9.23 25.84
N ALA A 21 -35.41 -9.42 26.78
CA ALA A 21 -34.07 -8.86 26.72
C ALA A 21 -33.47 -9.27 25.37
N LYS A 22 -33.16 -8.29 24.51
CA LYS A 22 -32.49 -8.55 23.24
C LYS A 22 -31.20 -9.32 23.54
N PRO A 23 -30.94 -10.45 22.86
CA PRO A 23 -29.71 -11.18 23.08
C PRO A 23 -28.52 -10.27 22.78
N VAL A 24 -27.60 -10.17 23.74
CA VAL A 24 -26.30 -9.54 23.54
C VAL A 24 -25.66 -10.30 22.38
N LYS A 25 -25.47 -9.60 21.25
CA LYS A 25 -24.86 -10.14 20.04
C LYS A 25 -23.52 -10.80 20.43
N SER A 26 -23.34 -12.09 20.13
CA SER A 26 -22.06 -12.77 20.35
C SER A 26 -20.97 -12.14 19.49
N GLU A 27 -19.72 -12.21 19.93
CA GLU A 27 -18.53 -11.69 19.23
C GLU A 27 -18.51 -12.10 17.74
N GLU A 28 -18.91 -13.34 17.45
CA GLU A 28 -19.01 -13.90 16.09
C GLU A 28 -20.06 -13.19 15.22
N SER A 29 -21.18 -12.75 15.80
CA SER A 29 -22.26 -12.09 15.07
C SER A 29 -21.95 -10.62 14.72
N LEU A 30 -21.15 -9.94 15.55
CA LEU A 30 -20.62 -8.60 15.27
C LEU A 30 -19.51 -8.64 14.21
N PHE A 31 -18.70 -9.71 14.22
CA PHE A 31 -17.67 -9.96 13.21
C PHE A 31 -18.28 -10.12 11.80
N LEU A 32 -19.43 -10.81 11.71
CA LEU A 32 -20.15 -11.04 10.45
C LEU A 32 -20.83 -9.78 9.89
N ASP A 33 -21.29 -8.87 10.76
CA ASP A 33 -21.89 -7.59 10.38
C ASP A 33 -20.83 -6.62 9.82
N LEU A 34 -19.60 -6.62 10.35
CA LEU A 34 -18.51 -5.78 9.84
C LEU A 34 -17.97 -6.25 8.48
N GLN A 35 -17.89 -7.56 8.23
CA GLN A 35 -17.45 -8.10 6.94
C GLN A 35 -18.37 -7.66 5.77
N LYS A 36 -19.64 -7.36 6.06
CA LYS A 36 -20.61 -6.84 5.08
C LYS A 36 -20.48 -5.34 4.80
N THR A 37 -19.67 -4.59 5.56
CA THR A 37 -19.51 -3.13 5.39
C THR A 37 -18.42 -2.72 4.39
N GLY A 38 -17.85 -3.67 3.63
CA GLY A 38 -17.15 -3.35 2.38
C GLY A 38 -15.83 -2.58 2.53
N LEU A 39 -14.97 -2.99 3.47
CA LEU A 39 -13.60 -2.49 3.59
C LEU A 39 -12.59 -3.62 3.38
N GLY A 40 -12.55 -4.16 2.17
CA GLY A 40 -11.47 -5.04 1.74
C GLY A 40 -10.22 -4.22 1.41
N ALA A 41 -9.31 -4.11 2.38
CA ALA A 41 -7.84 -3.97 2.23
C ALA A 41 -7.21 -3.20 3.42
N LEU A 42 -7.37 -3.68 4.66
CA LEU A 42 -6.52 -3.25 5.78
C LEU A 42 -6.05 -4.49 6.54
N ASN A 43 -4.79 -4.48 6.97
CA ASN A 43 -4.13 -5.62 7.57
C ASN A 43 -4.85 -6.09 8.84
N GLU A 44 -5.02 -7.41 8.96
CA GLU A 44 -5.59 -8.12 10.11
C GLU A 44 -5.00 -7.67 11.47
N LEU A 45 -3.78 -7.13 11.48
CA LEU A 45 -3.09 -6.59 12.65
C LEU A 45 -3.66 -5.23 13.12
N ASP A 46 -3.98 -4.32 12.21
CA ASP A 46 -4.50 -2.98 12.54
C ASP A 46 -5.95 -3.05 13.00
N GLU A 47 -6.73 -3.96 12.43
CA GLU A 47 -8.10 -4.25 12.85
C GLU A 47 -8.13 -4.91 14.25
N LYS A 48 -7.26 -5.89 14.49
CA LYS A 48 -7.07 -6.46 15.84
C LYS A 48 -6.64 -5.41 16.85
N ARG A 49 -5.75 -4.47 16.48
CA ARG A 49 -5.33 -3.38 17.36
C ARG A 49 -6.47 -2.42 17.69
N LYS A 50 -7.23 -1.98 16.69
CA LYS A 50 -8.42 -1.14 16.86
C LYS A 50 -9.52 -1.83 17.67
N PHE A 51 -9.71 -3.14 17.48
CA PHE A 51 -10.63 -3.94 18.27
C PHE A 51 -10.19 -4.03 19.74
N LEU A 52 -8.93 -4.36 20.01
CA LEU A 52 -8.38 -4.41 21.37
C LEU A 52 -8.45 -3.05 22.07
N GLU A 53 -8.23 -1.96 21.34
CA GLU A 53 -8.39 -0.60 21.84
C GLU A 53 -9.85 -0.29 22.18
N THR A 54 -10.79 -0.70 21.31
CA THR A 54 -12.23 -0.53 21.53
C THR A 54 -12.70 -1.34 22.75
N VAL A 55 -12.30 -2.61 22.86
CA VAL A 55 -12.63 -3.47 24.01
C VAL A 55 -12.01 -2.91 25.29
N LYS A 56 -10.77 -2.41 25.24
CA LYS A 56 -10.14 -1.74 26.39
C LYS A 56 -10.91 -0.49 26.81
N LEU A 57 -11.35 0.33 25.85
CA LEU A 57 -12.15 1.52 26.11
C LEU A 57 -13.53 1.18 26.67
N GLU A 58 -14.19 0.14 26.16
CA GLU A 58 -15.47 -0.33 26.71
C GLU A 58 -15.32 -0.90 28.12
N LYS A 59 -14.26 -1.68 28.37
CA LYS A 59 -13.93 -2.18 29.70
C LYS A 59 -13.69 -1.04 30.67
N GLN A 60 -12.92 -0.02 30.27
CA GLN A 60 -12.70 1.19 31.08
C GLN A 60 -14.00 1.95 31.33
N LYS A 61 -14.89 2.07 30.35
CA LYS A 61 -16.21 2.69 30.51
C LYS A 61 -17.11 1.93 31.49
N ILE A 62 -17.16 0.60 31.38
CA ILE A 62 -17.95 -0.25 32.28
C ILE A 62 -17.38 -0.17 33.70
N GLN A 63 -16.06 -0.22 33.83
CA GLN A 63 -15.36 -0.08 35.10
C GLN A 63 -15.62 1.30 35.73
N GLY A 64 -15.56 2.39 34.95
CA GLY A 64 -15.90 3.73 35.41
C GLY A 64 -17.32 3.81 35.96
N LYS A 65 -18.32 3.35 35.20
CA LYS A 65 -19.73 3.31 35.66
C LYS A 65 -19.92 2.48 36.93
N MET A 66 -19.20 1.37 37.06
CA MET A 66 -19.24 0.54 38.26
C MET A 66 -18.63 1.31 39.45
N LEU A 67 -17.50 1.98 39.27
CA LEU A 67 -16.87 2.79 40.31
C LEU A 67 -17.76 3.97 40.72
N ASP A 68 -18.43 4.64 39.77
CA ASP A 68 -19.39 5.70 40.04
C ASP A 68 -20.55 5.20 40.92
N ALA A 69 -21.10 4.03 40.62
CA ALA A 69 -22.15 3.43 41.45
C ALA A 69 -21.65 3.06 42.86
N ILE A 70 -20.41 2.58 42.99
CA ILE A 70 -19.81 2.31 44.31
C ILE A 70 -19.56 3.62 45.07
N TYR A 71 -19.15 4.68 44.36
CA TYR A 71 -18.93 6.01 44.92
C TYR A 71 -20.24 6.61 45.44
N GLU A 72 -21.33 6.53 44.68
CA GLU A 72 -22.65 7.00 45.13
C GLU A 72 -23.08 6.32 46.43
N ASN A 73 -22.87 5.01 46.54
CA ASN A 73 -23.14 4.27 47.78
C ASN A 73 -22.26 4.75 48.95
N ALA A 74 -20.95 4.91 48.70
CA ALA A 74 -20.02 5.46 49.70
C ALA A 74 -20.44 6.85 50.17
N PHE A 75 -20.90 7.69 49.24
CA PHE A 75 -21.36 9.04 49.52
C PHE A 75 -22.66 9.07 50.32
N GLU A 76 -23.58 8.14 50.08
CA GLU A 76 -24.78 7.99 50.93
C GLU A 76 -24.44 7.56 52.36
N TYR A 77 -23.47 6.64 52.55
CA TYR A 77 -22.98 6.33 53.90
C TYR A 77 -22.38 7.56 54.59
N TYR A 78 -21.61 8.37 53.86
CA TYR A 78 -21.05 9.62 54.36
C TYR A 78 -22.17 10.60 54.78
N LYS A 79 -23.19 10.80 53.94
CA LYS A 79 -24.34 11.67 54.25
C LYS A 79 -25.15 11.21 55.46
N ASN A 80 -25.20 9.90 55.70
CA ASN A 80 -25.87 9.31 56.85
C ASN A 80 -25.02 9.37 58.14
N GLY A 81 -23.78 9.86 58.06
CA GLY A 81 -22.84 9.92 59.19
C GLY A 81 -22.09 8.62 59.45
N ASN A 82 -22.26 7.60 58.61
CA ASN A 82 -21.55 6.32 58.69
C ASN A 82 -20.17 6.45 58.01
N TYR A 83 -19.27 7.20 58.64
CA TYR A 83 -17.97 7.52 58.04
C TYR A 83 -17.03 6.32 57.89
N GLU A 84 -17.18 5.28 58.71
CA GLU A 84 -16.37 4.05 58.57
C GLU A 84 -16.73 3.28 57.29
N ASP A 85 -18.03 3.05 57.04
CA ASP A 85 -18.49 2.37 55.83
C ASP A 85 -18.16 3.18 54.57
N ALA A 86 -18.31 4.51 54.64
CA ALA A 86 -17.95 5.42 53.56
C ALA A 86 -16.45 5.35 53.24
N LYS A 87 -15.61 5.34 54.28
CA LYS A 87 -14.16 5.22 54.17
C LYS A 87 -13.75 3.89 53.53
N ASP A 88 -14.32 2.77 53.97
CA ASP A 88 -13.97 1.44 53.45
C ASP A 88 -14.34 1.29 51.97
N LEU A 89 -15.51 1.80 51.57
CA LEU A 89 -15.90 1.81 50.15
C LEU A 89 -15.04 2.76 49.31
N ALA A 90 -14.71 3.94 49.82
CA ALA A 90 -13.80 4.87 49.14
C ALA A 90 -12.39 4.27 48.96
N ALA A 91 -11.84 3.61 49.99
CA ALA A 91 -10.57 2.90 49.89
C ALA A 91 -10.60 1.76 48.86
N LYS A 92 -11.74 1.06 48.76
CA LYS A 92 -11.95 0.03 47.73
C LYS A 92 -11.95 0.62 46.32
N ILE A 93 -12.59 1.77 46.09
CA ILE A 93 -12.54 2.46 44.80
C ILE A 93 -11.09 2.79 44.44
N LEU A 94 -10.34 3.38 45.38
CA LEU A 94 -8.93 3.76 45.15
C LEU A 94 -8.00 2.57 44.95
N SER A 95 -8.33 1.39 45.48
CA SER A 95 -7.58 0.16 45.19
C SER A 95 -7.73 -0.31 43.74
N ILE A 96 -8.83 0.08 43.08
CA ILE A 96 -9.15 -0.28 41.69
C ILE A 96 -8.70 0.82 40.73
N ASP A 97 -8.93 2.08 41.10
CA ASP A 97 -8.49 3.27 40.38
C ASP A 97 -7.86 4.27 41.36
N PRO A 98 -6.52 4.26 41.51
CA PRO A 98 -5.81 5.18 42.39
C PRO A 98 -6.00 6.66 42.04
N ASN A 99 -6.45 6.98 40.83
CA ASN A 99 -6.61 8.36 40.35
C ASN A 99 -8.07 8.85 40.45
N TYR A 100 -8.95 8.10 41.12
CA TYR A 100 -10.35 8.48 41.30
C TYR A 100 -10.49 9.60 42.35
N GLU A 101 -10.35 10.86 41.91
CA GLU A 101 -10.28 12.07 42.77
C GLU A 101 -11.44 12.16 43.78
N ASP A 102 -12.66 11.83 43.36
CA ASP A 102 -13.86 11.94 44.20
C ASP A 102 -13.82 10.98 45.40
N ALA A 103 -13.31 9.77 45.20
CA ALA A 103 -13.14 8.78 46.25
C ALA A 103 -11.99 9.16 47.18
N GLN A 104 -10.91 9.77 46.68
CA GLN A 104 -9.84 10.29 47.53
C GLN A 104 -10.36 11.39 48.46
N MET A 105 -11.07 12.37 47.90
CA MET A 105 -11.70 13.43 48.68
C MET A 105 -12.67 12.88 49.74
N LEU A 106 -13.52 11.91 49.36
CA LEU A 106 -14.47 11.28 50.27
C LEU A 106 -13.76 10.49 51.38
N LEU A 107 -12.68 9.79 51.06
CA LEU A 107 -11.85 9.07 52.02
C LEU A 107 -11.23 10.01 53.05
N GLU A 108 -10.64 11.13 52.59
CA GLU A 108 -10.05 12.15 53.46
C GLU A 108 -11.10 12.77 54.39
N ALA A 109 -12.26 13.16 53.85
CA ALA A 109 -13.37 13.71 54.62
C ALA A 109 -13.90 12.71 55.66
N SER A 110 -14.08 11.45 55.28
CA SER A 110 -14.56 10.38 56.17
C SER A 110 -13.56 10.10 57.30
N ASN A 111 -12.26 10.09 57.00
CA ASN A 111 -11.22 9.93 58.02
C ASN A 111 -11.20 11.07 59.04
N GLN A 112 -11.44 12.32 58.59
CA GLN A 112 -11.47 13.50 59.46
C GLN A 112 -12.68 13.51 60.41
N LEU A 113 -13.80 12.90 60.01
CA LEU A 113 -15.05 12.88 60.78
C LEU A 113 -15.24 11.61 61.63
N ARG A 114 -14.39 10.60 61.42
CA ARG A 114 -14.46 9.31 62.11
C ARG A 114 -14.36 9.46 63.63
N GLY A 115 -15.25 8.79 64.36
CA GLY A 115 -15.29 8.82 65.82
C GLY A 115 -15.83 10.14 66.40
N SER A 116 -16.36 11.04 65.58
CA SER A 116 -17.01 12.27 66.04
C SER A 116 -18.25 11.97 66.88
N ALA A 117 -18.31 12.51 68.10
CA ALA A 117 -19.48 12.39 68.99
C ALA A 117 -20.72 13.12 68.44
N ARG A 118 -20.56 14.07 67.51
CA ARG A 118 -21.64 14.80 66.84
C ARG A 118 -21.36 14.92 65.33
N PRO A 119 -21.63 13.84 64.55
CA PRO A 119 -21.33 13.76 63.11
C PRO A 119 -21.71 15.02 62.31
N GLY A 120 -22.98 15.42 62.32
CA GLY A 120 -23.45 16.56 61.52
C GLY A 120 -22.89 17.92 61.95
N MET A 121 -22.50 18.11 63.22
CA MET A 121 -21.85 19.35 63.66
C MET A 121 -20.39 19.39 63.20
N SER A 122 -19.65 18.30 63.37
CA SER A 122 -18.26 18.19 62.94
C SER A 122 -18.12 18.29 61.43
N GLU A 123 -19.05 17.69 60.68
CA GLU A 123 -19.14 17.85 59.23
C GLU A 123 -19.32 19.33 58.85
N LYS A 124 -20.28 20.02 59.45
CA LYS A 124 -20.53 21.44 59.17
C LYS A 124 -19.30 22.32 59.45
N ILE A 125 -18.58 22.07 60.55
CA ILE A 125 -17.35 22.78 60.90
C ILE A 125 -16.26 22.51 59.86
N MET A 126 -16.07 21.25 59.46
CA MET A 126 -15.07 20.84 58.48
C MET A 126 -15.35 21.43 57.09
N ILE A 127 -16.61 21.44 56.65
CA ILE A 127 -17.04 22.08 55.40
C ILE A 127 -16.83 23.60 55.44
N GLU A 128 -17.13 24.26 56.58
CA GLU A 128 -16.91 25.70 56.76
C GLU A 128 -15.41 26.05 56.74
N ASP A 129 -14.56 25.21 57.32
CA ASP A 129 -13.10 25.38 57.30
C ASP A 129 -12.52 25.25 55.89
N ARG A 130 -12.93 24.21 55.15
CA ARG A 130 -12.57 24.04 53.73
C ARG A 130 -13.06 25.21 52.88
N PHE A 131 -14.28 25.70 53.14
CA PHE A 131 -14.84 26.87 52.46
C PHE A 131 -14.01 28.13 52.73
N LYS A 132 -13.62 28.40 53.98
CA LYS A 132 -12.75 29.52 54.34
C LYS A 132 -11.36 29.41 53.70
N THR A 133 -10.80 28.21 53.68
CA THR A 133 -9.51 27.94 53.04
C THR A 133 -9.55 28.25 51.54
N ALA A 134 -10.62 27.81 50.85
CA ALA A 134 -10.81 28.12 49.44
C ALA A 134 -10.94 29.63 49.18
N LEU A 135 -11.62 30.37 50.07
CA LEU A 135 -11.67 31.83 50.00
C LEU A 135 -10.31 32.49 50.28
N GLY A 136 -9.51 31.92 51.20
CA GLY A 136 -8.14 32.37 51.44
C GLY A 136 -7.29 32.32 50.18
N TYR A 137 -7.27 31.18 49.49
CA TYR A 137 -6.58 31.05 48.20
C TYR A 137 -7.10 32.04 47.15
N TYR A 138 -8.41 32.26 47.12
CA TYR A 138 -9.00 33.24 46.19
C TYR A 138 -8.53 34.66 46.48
N THR A 139 -8.46 35.07 47.76
CA THR A 139 -7.94 36.39 48.16
C THR A 139 -6.44 36.54 47.90
N GLU A 140 -5.69 35.45 47.91
CA GLU A 140 -4.27 35.41 47.53
C GLU A 140 -4.04 35.46 46.01
N GLY A 141 -5.11 35.41 45.19
CA GLY A 141 -5.03 35.34 43.74
C GLY A 141 -4.70 33.96 43.18
N ARG A 142 -4.67 32.93 44.03
CA ARG A 142 -4.40 31.53 43.66
C ARG A 142 -5.68 30.86 43.15
N ILE A 143 -6.16 31.31 42.00
CA ILE A 143 -7.49 30.98 41.47
C ILE A 143 -7.64 29.49 41.15
N VAL A 144 -6.59 28.82 40.68
CA VAL A 144 -6.62 27.38 40.36
C VAL A 144 -6.87 26.56 41.62
N GLU A 145 -6.09 26.81 42.68
CA GLU A 145 -6.24 26.12 43.96
C GLU A 145 -7.55 26.50 44.66
N ALA A 146 -7.95 27.77 44.59
CA ALA A 146 -9.22 28.24 45.11
C ALA A 146 -10.41 27.52 44.48
N HIS A 147 -10.44 27.44 43.14
CA HIS A 147 -11.49 26.72 42.41
C HIS A 147 -11.52 25.24 42.79
N ALA A 148 -10.36 24.56 42.83
CA ALA A 148 -10.27 23.15 43.19
C ALA A 148 -10.83 22.89 44.61
N LYS A 149 -10.40 23.69 45.60
CA LYS A 149 -10.88 23.56 46.98
C LYS A 149 -12.35 23.92 47.14
N MET A 150 -12.84 24.92 46.42
CA MET A 150 -14.27 25.25 46.42
C MET A 150 -15.11 24.17 45.75
N GLN A 151 -14.58 23.49 44.72
CA GLN A 151 -15.23 22.36 44.07
C GLN A 151 -15.37 21.18 45.04
N GLU A 152 -14.37 20.89 45.88
CA GLU A 152 -14.48 19.89 46.95
C GLU A 152 -15.64 20.22 47.90
N VAL A 153 -15.75 21.48 48.33
CA VAL A 153 -16.82 21.94 49.24
C VAL A 153 -18.20 21.71 48.63
N VAL A 154 -18.38 22.02 47.33
CA VAL A 154 -19.65 21.80 46.63
C VAL A 154 -19.95 20.32 46.42
N LYS A 155 -18.95 19.48 46.17
CA LYS A 155 -19.13 18.03 46.03
C LYS A 155 -19.53 17.38 47.37
N LEU A 156 -18.84 17.73 48.45
CA LEU A 156 -19.13 17.22 49.79
C LEU A 156 -20.43 17.78 50.38
N SER A 157 -20.77 19.04 50.07
CA SER A 157 -22.01 19.68 50.50
C SER A 157 -22.79 20.27 49.33
N PRO A 158 -23.50 19.44 48.54
CA PRO A 158 -24.25 19.90 47.36
C PRO A 158 -25.36 20.88 47.67
N ASN A 159 -25.81 21.02 48.92
CA ASN A 159 -26.85 21.97 49.31
C ASN A 159 -26.29 23.32 49.79
N ASN A 160 -24.96 23.49 49.82
CA ASN A 160 -24.34 24.75 50.23
C ASN A 160 -24.46 25.82 49.12
N ILE A 161 -25.49 26.67 49.23
CA ILE A 161 -25.78 27.74 48.26
C ILE A 161 -24.60 28.73 48.15
N LYS A 162 -23.93 29.06 49.27
CA LYS A 162 -22.78 29.97 49.27
C LYS A 162 -21.61 29.38 48.48
N ALA A 163 -21.30 28.10 48.70
CA ALA A 163 -20.24 27.41 47.97
C ALA A 163 -20.53 27.34 46.46
N LYS A 164 -21.78 27.07 46.07
CA LYS A 164 -22.18 27.11 44.64
C LYS A 164 -22.00 28.48 44.01
N TYR A 165 -22.39 29.54 44.72
CA TYR A 165 -22.23 30.93 44.25
C TYR A 165 -20.75 31.24 44.02
N TRP A 166 -19.91 30.98 45.02
CA TRP A 166 -18.47 31.24 44.92
C TRP A 166 -17.79 30.36 43.87
N LEU A 167 -18.15 29.07 43.76
CA LEU A 167 -17.63 28.20 42.72
C LEU A 167 -17.96 28.73 41.31
N THR A 168 -19.19 29.21 41.10
CA THR A 168 -19.60 29.80 39.82
C THR A 168 -18.77 31.04 39.50
N ARG A 169 -18.53 31.92 40.48
CA ARG A 169 -17.67 33.09 40.32
C ARG A 169 -16.22 32.69 40.03
N MET A 170 -15.65 31.78 40.80
CA MET A 170 -14.29 31.27 40.62
C MET A 170 -14.11 30.61 39.24
N LYS A 171 -15.14 29.97 38.68
CA LYS A 171 -15.10 29.45 37.30
C LYS A 171 -14.92 30.56 36.28
N GLU A 172 -15.66 31.67 36.41
CA GLU A 172 -15.48 32.80 35.48
C GLU A 172 -14.08 33.40 35.60
N ASP A 173 -13.60 33.60 36.82
CA ASP A 173 -12.26 34.16 37.06
C ASP A 173 -11.16 33.19 36.59
N LEU A 174 -11.36 31.88 36.75
CA LEU A 174 -10.44 30.86 36.26
C LEU A 174 -10.41 30.80 34.73
N LYS A 175 -11.55 30.97 34.07
CA LYS A 175 -11.63 31.10 32.62
C LYS A 175 -10.84 32.32 32.15
N GLU A 176 -10.98 33.46 32.85
CA GLU A 176 -10.25 34.69 32.51
C GLU A 176 -8.75 34.52 32.72
N TYR A 177 -8.35 33.95 33.85
CA TYR A 177 -6.95 33.62 34.14
C TYR A 177 -6.30 32.80 33.02
N TYR A 178 -6.96 31.74 32.55
CA TYR A 178 -6.44 30.94 31.45
C TYR A 178 -6.47 31.68 30.11
N PHE A 179 -7.45 32.55 29.88
CA PHE A 179 -7.49 33.38 28.68
C PHE A 179 -6.32 34.38 28.63
N GLU A 180 -6.03 35.04 29.74
CA GLU A 180 -4.90 35.96 29.88
C GLU A 180 -3.57 35.21 29.73
N ALA A 181 -3.39 34.07 30.41
CA ALA A 181 -2.20 33.24 30.28
C ALA A 181 -1.99 32.75 28.83
N GLY A 182 -3.05 32.36 28.14
CA GLY A 182 -3.01 31.99 26.73
C GLY A 182 -2.64 33.17 25.82
N SER A 183 -3.18 34.34 26.11
CA SER A 183 -2.85 35.59 25.41
C SER A 183 -1.38 35.98 25.60
N ASP A 184 -0.83 35.77 26.80
CA ASP A 184 0.57 36.03 27.12
C ASP A 184 1.51 35.07 26.42
N ALA A 185 1.21 33.78 26.46
CA ALA A 185 1.94 32.77 25.70
C ALA A 185 1.92 33.07 24.19
N TYR A 186 0.77 33.51 23.67
CA TYR A 186 0.63 33.93 22.29
C TYR A 186 1.51 35.16 21.96
N ARG A 187 1.53 36.19 22.83
CA ARG A 187 2.43 37.34 22.70
C ARG A 187 3.91 36.94 22.68
N GLN A 188 4.26 35.90 23.43
CA GLN A 188 5.60 35.32 23.48
C GLN A 188 5.92 34.40 22.30
N ARG A 189 5.00 34.23 21.33
CA ARG A 189 5.10 33.29 20.19
C ARG A 189 5.10 31.81 20.58
N ASP A 190 4.75 31.47 21.83
CA ASP A 190 4.49 30.09 22.22
C ASP A 190 3.05 29.71 21.85
N LEU A 191 2.87 29.34 20.58
CA LEU A 191 1.55 28.95 20.05
C LEU A 191 0.99 27.69 20.72
N LYS A 192 1.85 26.78 21.20
CA LYS A 192 1.40 25.54 21.85
C LYS A 192 0.91 25.84 23.27
N GLY A 193 1.71 26.56 24.06
CA GLY A 193 1.31 27.00 25.40
C GLY A 193 0.05 27.86 25.36
N ALA A 194 -0.08 28.72 24.35
CA ALA A 194 -1.29 29.50 24.13
C ALA A 194 -2.54 28.61 23.93
N LEU A 195 -2.45 27.59 23.06
CA LEU A 195 -3.55 26.65 22.84
C LEU A 195 -3.91 25.87 24.09
N ASP A 196 -2.91 25.39 24.84
CA ASP A 196 -3.16 24.63 26.08
C ASP A 196 -3.98 25.47 27.07
N HIS A 197 -3.61 26.73 27.27
CA HIS A 197 -4.36 27.65 28.12
C HIS A 197 -5.76 27.98 27.56
N PHE A 198 -5.90 28.23 26.26
CA PHE A 198 -7.22 28.49 25.67
C PHE A 198 -8.15 27.28 25.74
N TYR A 199 -7.64 26.05 25.58
CA TYR A 199 -8.45 24.85 25.77
C TYR A 199 -8.86 24.67 27.23
N ASN A 200 -7.99 24.96 28.20
CA ASN A 200 -8.36 24.96 29.62
C ASN A 200 -9.49 25.96 29.91
N ALA A 201 -9.43 27.16 29.32
CA ALA A 201 -10.51 28.14 29.39
C ALA A 201 -11.80 27.61 28.73
N LEU A 202 -11.69 26.94 27.57
CA LEU A 202 -12.83 26.35 26.85
C LEU A 202 -13.46 25.19 27.64
N LEU A 203 -12.70 24.39 28.38
CA LEU A 203 -13.26 23.35 29.25
C LEU A 203 -14.18 23.93 30.32
N ILE A 204 -13.88 25.13 30.80
CA ILE A 204 -14.72 25.85 31.77
C ILE A 204 -15.97 26.43 31.09
N ARG A 205 -15.82 26.99 29.88
CA ARG A 205 -16.92 27.54 29.06
C ARG A 205 -16.93 26.95 27.63
N PRO A 206 -17.52 25.75 27.41
CA PRO A 206 -17.40 25.00 26.15
C PRO A 206 -18.07 25.61 24.90
N ARG A 207 -18.72 26.78 25.04
CA ARG A 207 -19.47 27.46 23.97
C ARG A 207 -19.12 28.95 23.89
N ASP A 208 -17.98 29.35 24.44
CA ASP A 208 -17.50 30.72 24.33
C ASP A 208 -16.97 30.96 22.91
N GLY A 209 -17.69 31.80 22.15
CA GLY A 209 -17.34 32.12 20.77
C GLY A 209 -15.99 32.82 20.62
N LEU A 210 -15.61 33.64 21.61
CA LEU A 210 -14.32 34.36 21.59
C LEU A 210 -13.17 33.36 21.76
N LEU A 211 -13.28 32.42 22.70
CA LEU A 211 -12.29 31.36 22.88
C LEU A 211 -12.14 30.49 21.63
N ILE A 212 -13.25 30.12 21.00
CA ILE A 212 -13.23 29.35 19.76
C ILE A 212 -12.52 30.12 18.64
N GLU A 213 -12.76 31.43 18.51
CA GLU A 213 -12.07 32.27 17.52
C GLU A 213 -10.56 32.30 17.77
N TRP A 214 -10.13 32.54 19.01
CA TRP A 214 -8.71 32.56 19.38
C TRP A 214 -8.04 31.21 19.14
N ILE A 215 -8.65 30.10 19.58
CA ILE A 215 -8.14 28.74 19.33
C ILE A 215 -7.99 28.51 17.82
N THR A 216 -9.02 28.82 17.03
CA THR A 216 -8.98 28.64 15.58
C THR A 216 -7.83 29.42 14.94
N ARG A 217 -7.65 30.69 15.34
CA ARG A 217 -6.56 31.54 14.87
C ARG A 217 -5.18 30.97 15.21
N VAL A 218 -4.95 30.60 16.48
CA VAL A 218 -3.64 30.08 16.92
C VAL A 218 -3.36 28.71 16.29
N GLU A 219 -4.37 27.86 16.14
CA GLU A 219 -4.24 26.59 15.42
C GLU A 219 -3.87 26.81 13.94
N ASP A 220 -4.50 27.76 13.26
CA ASP A 220 -4.20 28.10 11.87
C ASP A 220 -2.76 28.60 11.73
N GLU A 221 -2.31 29.48 12.61
CA GLU A 221 -0.91 29.93 12.64
C GLU A 221 0.06 28.78 12.90
N LEU A 222 -0.26 27.88 13.83
CA LEU A 222 0.56 26.71 14.12
C LEU A 222 0.60 25.73 12.92
N ARG A 223 -0.52 25.55 12.21
CA ARG A 223 -0.59 24.77 10.97
C ARG A 223 0.30 25.40 9.90
N GLN A 224 0.21 26.71 9.70
CA GLN A 224 1.04 27.45 8.74
C GLN A 224 2.52 27.35 9.09
N GLN A 225 2.89 27.49 10.35
CA GLN A 225 4.28 27.33 10.80
C GLN A 225 4.81 25.93 10.47
N LYS A 226 4.05 24.88 10.82
CA LYS A 226 4.42 23.49 10.50
C LYS A 226 4.53 23.24 8.99
N ALA A 227 3.63 23.82 8.19
CA ALA A 227 3.69 23.72 6.73
C ALA A 227 4.94 24.43 6.18
N ASN A 228 5.24 25.64 6.69
CA ASN A 228 6.42 26.42 6.31
C ASN A 228 7.73 25.71 6.69
N ASP A 229 7.81 25.09 7.86
CA ASP A 229 8.99 24.33 8.30
C ASP A 229 9.24 23.14 7.37
N LYS A 230 8.19 22.37 7.04
CA LYS A 230 8.28 21.28 6.07
C LYS A 230 8.65 21.77 4.67
N LEU A 231 8.10 22.90 4.25
CA LEU A 231 8.44 23.53 2.97
C LEU A 231 9.91 23.93 2.94
N LYS A 232 10.43 24.50 4.02
CA LYS A 232 11.85 24.86 4.16
C LYS A 232 12.75 23.63 4.07
N GLU A 233 12.43 22.56 4.80
CA GLU A 233 13.18 21.28 4.71
C GLU A 233 13.16 20.74 3.27
N ALA A 234 12.00 20.80 2.61
CA ALA A 234 11.88 20.36 1.23
C ALA A 234 12.72 21.20 0.25
N LEU A 235 12.79 22.52 0.47
CA LEU A 235 13.65 23.43 -0.29
C LEU A 235 15.14 23.15 -0.06
N GLU A 236 15.54 22.78 1.15
CA GLU A 236 16.92 22.36 1.44
C GLU A 236 17.28 21.08 0.69
N TYR A 237 16.39 20.08 0.65
CA TYR A 237 16.60 18.89 -0.18
C TYR A 237 16.64 19.20 -1.67
N TYR A 238 15.81 20.13 -2.12
CA TYR A 238 15.81 20.57 -3.52
C TYR A 238 17.13 21.24 -3.88
N ALA A 239 17.64 22.15 -3.04
CA ALA A 239 18.94 22.79 -3.22
C ALA A 239 20.11 21.79 -3.23
N GLN A 240 19.98 20.67 -2.51
CA GLN A 240 20.96 19.56 -2.54
C GLN A 240 20.81 18.63 -3.76
N GLY A 241 19.85 18.88 -4.66
CA GLY A 241 19.54 18.01 -5.80
C GLY A 241 18.84 16.69 -5.42
N LYS A 242 18.40 16.53 -4.17
CA LYS A 242 17.71 15.33 -3.67
C LYS A 242 16.22 15.40 -4.00
N LEU A 243 15.89 15.33 -5.28
CA LEU A 243 14.54 15.57 -5.80
C LEU A 243 13.44 14.68 -5.15
N LEU A 244 13.71 13.40 -4.91
CA LEU A 244 12.73 12.50 -4.27
C LEU A 244 12.42 12.89 -2.81
N ALA A 245 13.42 13.37 -2.07
CA ALA A 245 13.22 13.83 -0.70
C ALA A 245 12.46 15.16 -0.69
N ALA A 246 12.83 16.08 -1.59
CA ALA A 246 12.11 17.33 -1.81
C ALA A 246 10.63 17.09 -2.15
N TYR A 247 10.34 16.16 -3.07
CA TYR A 247 8.97 15.78 -3.44
C TYR A 247 8.14 15.29 -2.23
N ARG A 248 8.73 14.43 -1.38
CA ARG A 248 8.05 13.94 -0.17
C ARG A 248 7.81 15.07 0.84
N GLY A 249 8.80 15.95 1.05
CA GLY A 249 8.68 17.10 1.93
C GLY A 249 7.59 18.07 1.48
N LEU A 250 7.54 18.40 0.18
CA LEU A 250 6.50 19.25 -0.42
C LEU A 250 5.11 18.64 -0.30
N LYS A 251 4.97 17.33 -0.54
CA LYS A 251 3.71 16.64 -0.31
C LYS A 251 3.29 16.73 1.15
N GLY A 252 4.23 16.51 2.08
CA GLY A 252 3.97 16.63 3.52
C GLY A 252 3.59 18.04 3.97
N ALA A 253 4.08 19.09 3.30
CA ALA A 253 3.66 20.48 3.53
C ALA A 253 2.22 20.71 3.05
N LEU A 254 1.87 20.21 1.85
CA LEU A 254 0.51 20.30 1.31
C LEU A 254 -0.51 19.42 2.05
N GLU A 255 -0.09 18.33 2.68
CA GLU A 255 -0.95 17.56 3.58
C GLU A 255 -1.34 18.36 4.83
N VAL A 256 -0.48 19.29 5.29
CA VAL A 256 -0.77 20.19 6.41
C VAL A 256 -1.59 21.39 5.95
N GLN A 257 -1.25 21.94 4.78
CA GLN A 257 -1.93 23.09 4.19
C GLN A 257 -2.26 22.85 2.70
N PRO A 258 -3.41 22.21 2.40
CA PRO A 258 -3.77 21.82 1.02
C PRO A 258 -3.91 22.98 0.02
N GLY A 259 -4.12 24.20 0.51
CA GLY A 259 -4.28 25.41 -0.30
C GLY A 259 -2.99 26.19 -0.56
N ASP A 260 -1.82 25.71 -0.14
CA ASP A 260 -0.56 26.44 -0.37
C ASP A 260 -0.17 26.42 -1.87
N SER A 261 -0.47 27.52 -2.55
CA SER A 261 -0.16 27.70 -3.97
C SER A 261 1.34 27.64 -4.29
N LYS A 262 2.22 28.03 -3.36
CA LYS A 262 3.67 28.03 -3.59
C LYS A 262 4.21 26.60 -3.52
N ALA A 263 3.87 25.88 -2.46
CA ALA A 263 4.24 24.46 -2.33
C ALA A 263 3.66 23.62 -3.48
N GLY A 264 2.42 23.91 -3.92
CA GLY A 264 1.78 23.24 -5.05
C GLY A 264 2.51 23.45 -6.38
N LYS A 265 2.92 24.69 -6.69
CA LYS A 265 3.71 24.99 -7.89
C LYS A 265 5.06 24.27 -7.87
N LEU A 266 5.78 24.39 -6.77
CA LEU A 266 7.09 23.77 -6.62
C LEU A 266 7.01 22.24 -6.69
N LEU A 267 5.95 21.63 -6.11
CA LEU A 267 5.73 20.18 -6.22
C LEU A 267 5.62 19.75 -7.69
N ASN A 268 4.91 20.51 -8.53
CA ASN A 268 4.76 20.21 -9.95
C ASN A 268 6.08 20.36 -10.72
N GLU A 269 6.90 21.35 -10.39
CA GLU A 269 8.23 21.54 -10.96
C GLU A 269 9.14 20.35 -10.60
N VAL A 270 9.26 20.03 -9.31
CA VAL A 270 10.05 18.89 -8.82
C VAL A 270 9.55 17.57 -9.42
N LYS A 271 8.24 17.39 -9.51
CA LYS A 271 7.61 16.23 -10.15
C LYS A 271 8.04 16.09 -11.62
N SER A 272 8.04 17.19 -12.37
CA SER A 272 8.47 17.22 -13.77
C SER A 272 9.97 16.94 -13.92
N GLU A 273 10.81 17.47 -13.02
CA GLU A 273 12.25 17.18 -13.02
C GLU A 273 12.54 15.70 -12.74
N ILE A 274 11.85 15.10 -11.76
CA ILE A 274 11.96 13.67 -11.44
C ILE A 274 11.55 12.83 -12.66
N GLU A 275 10.41 13.14 -13.28
CA GLU A 275 9.93 12.49 -14.50
C GLU A 275 11.00 12.55 -15.61
N ASN A 276 11.52 13.75 -15.88
CA ASN A 276 12.53 13.95 -16.92
C ASN A 276 13.82 13.18 -16.65
N GLY A 277 14.27 13.12 -15.40
CA GLY A 277 15.44 12.35 -14.99
C GLY A 277 15.28 10.85 -15.28
N PHE A 278 14.16 10.26 -14.89
CA PHE A 278 13.87 8.84 -15.16
C PHE A 278 13.68 8.56 -16.66
N ILE A 279 13.02 9.46 -17.39
CA ILE A 279 12.87 9.33 -18.84
C ILE A 279 14.23 9.37 -19.54
N ALA A 280 15.11 10.29 -19.15
CA ALA A 280 16.46 10.41 -19.71
C ALA A 280 17.31 9.17 -19.40
N ALA A 281 17.27 8.67 -18.16
CA ALA A 281 17.97 7.45 -17.75
C ALA A 281 17.48 6.23 -18.56
N GLY A 282 16.16 6.07 -18.70
CA GLY A 282 15.59 4.99 -19.50
C GLY A 282 15.93 5.11 -20.99
N LYS A 283 15.97 6.33 -21.56
CA LYS A 283 16.42 6.56 -22.95
C LYS A 283 17.89 6.17 -23.15
N LYS A 284 18.77 6.48 -22.18
CA LYS A 284 20.18 6.08 -22.21
C LYS A 284 20.33 4.55 -22.21
N LEU A 285 19.61 3.86 -21.33
CA LEU A 285 19.61 2.40 -21.25
C LEU A 285 19.04 1.75 -22.52
N TYR A 286 17.97 2.32 -23.06
CA TYR A 286 17.39 1.91 -24.34
C TYR A 286 18.40 2.01 -25.48
N GLY A 287 19.18 3.10 -25.54
CA GLY A 287 20.25 3.28 -26.52
C GLY A 287 21.34 2.21 -26.47
N VAL A 288 21.62 1.68 -25.26
CA VAL A 288 22.57 0.57 -25.02
C VAL A 288 21.89 -0.81 -25.15
N ARG A 289 20.65 -0.87 -25.68
CA ARG A 289 19.83 -2.09 -25.83
C ARG A 289 19.49 -2.83 -24.54
N LYS A 290 19.64 -2.18 -23.38
CA LYS A 290 19.22 -2.70 -22.07
C LYS A 290 17.72 -2.43 -21.85
N TYR A 291 16.88 -3.10 -22.63
CA TYR A 291 15.43 -2.81 -22.70
C TYR A 291 14.68 -3.02 -21.37
N THR A 292 15.04 -4.06 -20.60
CA THR A 292 14.41 -4.35 -19.31
C THR A 292 14.70 -3.27 -18.27
N GLU A 293 15.97 -2.87 -18.14
CA GLU A 293 16.39 -1.78 -17.26
C GLU A 293 15.74 -0.44 -17.69
N ALA A 294 15.67 -0.18 -19.00
CA ALA A 294 15.01 1.02 -19.53
C ALA A 294 13.52 1.10 -19.17
N ILE A 295 12.79 -0.02 -19.29
CA ILE A 295 11.39 -0.11 -18.88
C ILE A 295 11.25 0.14 -17.38
N GLY A 296 12.15 -0.42 -16.57
CA GLY A 296 12.16 -0.20 -15.11
C GLY A 296 12.30 1.28 -14.74
N GLU A 297 13.20 2.02 -15.41
CA GLU A 297 13.33 3.47 -15.18
C GLU A 297 12.08 4.25 -15.62
N TRP A 298 11.47 3.90 -16.75
CA TRP A 298 10.22 4.54 -17.19
C TRP A 298 9.02 4.20 -16.28
N ASP A 299 8.98 3.00 -15.69
CA ASP A 299 7.97 2.64 -14.71
C ASP A 299 8.10 3.48 -13.44
N LYS A 300 9.33 3.79 -12.98
CA LYS A 300 9.57 4.70 -11.85
C LYS A 300 9.08 6.13 -12.11
N ALA A 301 8.99 6.57 -13.37
CA ALA A 301 8.47 7.88 -13.72
C ALA A 301 6.94 7.99 -13.61
N LYS A 302 6.20 6.87 -13.59
CA LYS A 302 4.72 6.86 -13.62
C LYS A 302 4.03 7.61 -12.47
N PRO A 303 4.48 7.54 -11.21
CA PRO A 303 3.86 8.31 -10.13
C PRO A 303 4.01 9.83 -10.31
N TYR A 304 4.98 10.24 -11.12
CA TYR A 304 5.38 11.62 -11.32
C TYR A 304 4.92 12.18 -12.66
N THR A 305 4.29 11.41 -13.54
CA THR A 305 3.90 11.92 -14.86
C THR A 305 2.58 12.68 -14.85
N GLY A 306 2.51 13.74 -15.64
CA GLY A 306 1.23 14.32 -16.10
C GLY A 306 0.70 13.64 -17.38
N ASN A 307 1.52 12.87 -18.10
CA ASN A 307 1.19 12.28 -19.39
C ASN A 307 1.55 10.79 -19.45
N MET A 308 0.68 9.96 -18.86
CA MET A 308 0.84 8.50 -18.83
C MET A 308 0.95 7.87 -20.22
N SER A 309 0.29 8.47 -21.23
CA SER A 309 0.32 7.97 -22.61
C SER A 309 1.73 7.99 -23.20
N TYR A 310 2.51 9.04 -22.92
CA TYR A 310 3.89 9.15 -23.40
C TYR A 310 4.79 8.04 -22.85
N ILE A 311 4.75 7.81 -21.54
CA ILE A 311 5.53 6.75 -20.88
C ILE A 311 5.12 5.37 -21.40
N ASN A 312 3.83 5.11 -21.54
CA ASN A 312 3.33 3.84 -22.06
C ASN A 312 3.78 3.58 -23.50
N LYS A 313 3.84 4.61 -24.36
CA LYS A 313 4.38 4.50 -25.72
C LYS A 313 5.87 4.11 -25.71
N LEU A 314 6.67 4.71 -24.83
CA LEU A 314 8.09 4.35 -24.68
C LEU A 314 8.25 2.88 -24.28
N ILE A 315 7.53 2.45 -23.24
CA ILE A 315 7.56 1.06 -22.75
C ILE A 315 7.12 0.08 -23.85
N ALA A 316 6.03 0.38 -24.56
CA ALA A 316 5.54 -0.46 -25.65
C ALA A 316 6.58 -0.62 -26.76
N ARG A 317 7.25 0.47 -27.14
CA ARG A 317 8.32 0.46 -28.15
C ARG A 317 9.50 -0.41 -27.71
N ALA A 318 9.94 -0.31 -26.46
CA ALA A 318 11.00 -1.16 -25.93
C ALA A 318 10.62 -2.65 -25.89
N ARG A 319 9.40 -2.97 -25.47
CA ARG A 319 8.92 -4.36 -25.49
C ARG A 319 8.87 -4.92 -26.91
N GLN A 320 8.41 -4.14 -27.87
CA GLN A 320 8.37 -4.55 -29.28
C GLN A 320 9.77 -4.78 -29.85
N GLN A 321 10.70 -3.87 -29.57
CA GLN A 321 12.09 -4.00 -30.02
C GLN A 321 12.78 -5.22 -29.41
N MET A 322 12.61 -5.42 -28.10
CA MET A 322 13.12 -6.59 -27.37
C MET A 322 12.58 -7.90 -27.96
N LYS A 323 11.27 -7.97 -28.24
CA LYS A 323 10.65 -9.15 -28.86
C LYS A 323 11.22 -9.44 -30.25
N ARG A 324 11.36 -8.41 -31.09
CA ARG A 324 11.93 -8.54 -32.44
C ARG A 324 13.36 -9.09 -32.39
N GLU A 325 14.21 -8.55 -31.51
CA GLU A 325 15.60 -9.01 -31.36
C GLU A 325 15.68 -10.43 -30.79
N SER A 326 14.81 -10.79 -29.84
CA SER A 326 14.76 -12.17 -29.33
C SER A 326 14.28 -13.16 -30.39
N ASP A 327 13.28 -12.79 -31.19
CA ASP A 327 12.75 -13.63 -32.28
C ASP A 327 13.81 -13.81 -33.38
N GLU A 328 14.54 -12.74 -33.73
CA GLU A 328 15.64 -12.82 -34.70
C GLU A 328 16.79 -13.69 -34.20
N LYS A 329 17.19 -13.55 -32.92
CA LYS A 329 18.22 -14.39 -32.32
C LYS A 329 17.80 -15.86 -32.28
N ARG A 330 16.55 -16.14 -31.91
CA ARG A 330 15.97 -17.49 -31.95
C ARG A 330 16.03 -18.04 -33.37
N ARG A 331 15.55 -17.30 -34.36
CA ARG A 331 15.58 -17.73 -35.77
C ARG A 331 16.99 -18.02 -36.26
N LYS A 332 17.98 -17.17 -35.93
CA LYS A 332 19.41 -17.42 -36.24
C LYS A 332 19.94 -18.67 -35.55
N SER A 333 19.58 -18.90 -34.29
CA SER A 333 20.00 -20.11 -33.56
C SER A 333 19.36 -21.38 -34.10
N GLU A 334 18.10 -21.32 -34.52
CA GLU A 334 17.38 -22.42 -35.16
C GLU A 334 17.96 -22.72 -36.55
N GLU A 335 18.27 -21.70 -37.35
CA GLU A 335 18.95 -21.85 -38.63
C GLU A 335 20.37 -22.43 -38.46
N ALA A 336 21.14 -21.97 -37.47
CA ALA A 336 22.45 -22.52 -37.16
C ALA A 336 22.38 -23.97 -36.68
N ALA A 337 21.42 -24.31 -35.81
CA ALA A 337 21.17 -25.67 -35.37
C ALA A 337 20.72 -26.58 -36.51
N ARG A 338 19.90 -26.06 -37.44
CA ARG A 338 19.50 -26.79 -38.65
C ARG A 338 20.71 -27.09 -39.53
N ARG A 339 21.55 -26.09 -39.80
CA ARG A 339 22.80 -26.27 -40.57
C ARG A 339 23.75 -27.27 -39.90
N ALA A 340 23.89 -27.22 -38.58
CA ALA A 340 24.72 -28.17 -37.83
C ALA A 340 24.19 -29.61 -37.94
N ARG A 341 22.87 -29.80 -37.84
CA ARG A 341 22.22 -31.11 -38.04
C ARG A 341 22.39 -31.63 -39.46
N GLU A 342 22.20 -30.78 -40.46
CA GLU A 342 22.42 -31.13 -41.88
C GLU A 342 23.88 -31.53 -42.12
N GLU A 343 24.84 -30.85 -41.49
CA GLU A 343 26.26 -31.19 -41.58
C GLU A 343 26.63 -32.49 -40.85
N GLU A 344 26.08 -32.72 -39.65
CA GLU A 344 26.23 -33.98 -38.91
C GLU A 344 25.65 -35.16 -39.68
N GLU A 345 24.45 -35.00 -40.26
CA GLU A 345 23.81 -36.03 -41.09
C GLU A 345 24.64 -36.33 -42.34
N ARG A 346 25.22 -35.31 -42.98
CA ARG A 346 26.14 -35.49 -44.11
C ARG A 346 27.38 -36.28 -43.69
N ARG A 347 28.02 -35.92 -42.58
CA ARG A 347 29.20 -36.63 -42.04
C ARG A 347 28.87 -38.08 -41.69
N ALA A 348 27.71 -38.34 -41.09
CA ALA A 348 27.25 -39.69 -40.77
C ALA A 348 27.03 -40.52 -42.05
N LYS A 349 26.43 -39.95 -43.09
CA LYS A 349 26.26 -40.60 -44.41
C LYS A 349 27.60 -40.90 -45.08
N GLU A 350 28.55 -39.96 -45.04
CA GLU A 350 29.91 -40.16 -45.56
C GLU A 350 30.65 -41.27 -44.81
N GLU A 351 30.54 -41.33 -43.48
CA GLU A 351 31.14 -42.37 -42.65
C GLU A 351 30.48 -43.74 -42.89
N GLU A 352 29.15 -43.81 -42.98
CA GLU A 352 28.42 -45.03 -43.31
C GLU A 352 28.81 -45.54 -44.71
N ALA A 353 28.95 -44.64 -45.69
CA ALA A 353 29.43 -44.98 -47.03
C ALA A 353 30.87 -45.51 -47.00
N ARG A 354 31.75 -44.91 -46.19
CA ARG A 354 33.13 -45.39 -45.98
C ARG A 354 33.16 -46.79 -45.36
N LEU A 355 32.36 -47.03 -44.32
CA LEU A 355 32.24 -48.33 -43.67
C LEU A 355 31.69 -49.41 -44.61
N LYS A 356 30.67 -49.06 -45.42
CA LYS A 356 30.15 -49.94 -46.48
C LYS A 356 31.22 -50.27 -47.53
N ALA A 357 31.98 -49.27 -47.96
CA ALA A 357 33.08 -49.47 -48.91
C ALA A 357 34.21 -50.33 -48.32
N GLU A 358 34.56 -50.16 -47.06
CA GLU A 358 35.56 -50.98 -46.37
C GLU A 358 35.09 -52.44 -46.20
N ALA A 359 33.83 -52.65 -45.84
CA ALA A 359 33.23 -53.99 -45.73
C ALA A 359 33.19 -54.70 -47.10
N GLU A 360 32.86 -53.97 -48.17
CA GLU A 360 32.89 -54.50 -49.54
C GLU A 360 34.32 -54.79 -50.03
N ALA A 361 35.30 -53.96 -49.66
CA ALA A 361 36.73 -54.18 -49.93
C ALA A 361 37.27 -55.44 -49.24
N LYS A 362 36.94 -55.63 -47.95
CA LYS A 362 37.28 -56.85 -47.19
C LYS A 362 36.63 -58.10 -47.78
N ARG A 363 35.41 -58.00 -48.30
CA ARG A 363 34.70 -59.13 -48.93
C ARG A 363 35.26 -59.52 -50.30
N LYS A 364 35.88 -58.57 -51.03
CA LYS A 364 36.41 -58.76 -52.40
C LYS A 364 37.94 -58.87 -52.47
N GLY A 365 38.67 -58.75 -51.36
CA GLY A 365 40.14 -58.82 -51.33
C GLY A 365 40.83 -57.65 -52.05
N MET A 366 40.23 -56.45 -52.00
CA MET A 366 40.70 -55.22 -52.66
C MET A 366 41.02 -54.13 -51.63
N THR A 367 41.74 -53.07 -52.05
CA THR A 367 42.00 -51.90 -51.20
C THR A 367 40.79 -50.95 -51.13
N VAL A 368 40.60 -50.22 -50.02
CA VAL A 368 39.47 -49.27 -49.82
C VAL A 368 39.41 -48.21 -50.94
N THR A 369 40.57 -47.84 -51.48
CA THR A 369 40.73 -46.96 -52.65
C THR A 369 40.19 -47.55 -53.95
N GLU A 370 40.16 -48.86 -54.12
CA GLU A 370 39.64 -49.55 -55.32
C GLU A 370 38.12 -49.75 -55.27
N VAL A 371 37.53 -49.86 -54.08
CA VAL A 371 36.07 -50.03 -53.92
C VAL A 371 35.31 -48.70 -53.93
N MET A 372 35.95 -47.60 -53.49
CA MET A 372 35.39 -46.25 -53.64
C MET A 372 35.39 -45.74 -55.10
N LYS A 373 36.05 -46.45 -56.03
CA LYS A 373 35.82 -46.27 -57.47
C LYS A 373 34.54 -47.00 -57.89
N LYS A 374 33.38 -46.40 -57.60
CA LYS A 374 32.14 -46.70 -58.32
C LYS A 374 32.07 -45.88 -59.64
N PRO A 375 31.30 -46.35 -60.63
CA PRO A 375 31.59 -46.15 -62.05
C PRO A 375 31.59 -44.67 -62.41
N ALA A 376 32.40 -44.31 -63.40
CA ALA A 376 32.51 -42.98 -63.95
C ALA A 376 31.12 -42.43 -64.35
N GLY A 377 30.49 -41.68 -63.44
CA GLY A 377 29.58 -40.63 -63.82
C GLY A 377 30.36 -39.62 -64.64
N VAL A 378 29.74 -39.13 -65.71
CA VAL A 378 30.27 -38.15 -66.67
C VAL A 378 31.22 -37.17 -65.98
N SER A 379 32.49 -37.12 -66.41
CA SER A 379 33.49 -36.24 -65.82
C SER A 379 32.99 -34.79 -65.84
N THR A 380 33.40 -33.96 -64.88
CA THR A 380 33.02 -32.53 -64.86
C THR A 380 33.42 -31.82 -66.15
N GLU A 381 34.48 -32.30 -66.79
CA GLU A 381 34.96 -31.84 -68.10
C GLU A 381 34.03 -32.27 -69.23
N ASN A 382 33.56 -33.52 -69.25
CA ASN A 382 32.60 -34.00 -70.24
C ASN A 382 31.22 -33.33 -70.10
N ARG A 383 30.80 -32.96 -68.88
CA ARG A 383 29.56 -32.19 -68.65
C ARG A 383 29.67 -30.77 -69.19
N LEU A 384 30.82 -30.12 -68.99
CA LEU A 384 31.07 -28.77 -69.53
C LEU A 384 31.12 -28.81 -71.07
N ALA A 385 31.82 -29.78 -71.64
CA ALA A 385 31.88 -29.98 -73.08
C ALA A 385 30.50 -30.31 -73.67
N SER A 386 29.69 -31.15 -73.01
CA SER A 386 28.31 -31.42 -73.40
C SER A 386 27.45 -30.15 -73.43
N GLN A 387 27.57 -29.26 -72.43
CA GLN A 387 26.86 -27.99 -72.41
C GLN A 387 27.30 -27.06 -73.56
N GLN A 388 28.59 -27.03 -73.88
CA GLN A 388 29.10 -26.24 -75.01
C GLN A 388 28.51 -26.74 -76.34
N HIS A 389 28.58 -28.04 -76.61
CA HIS A 389 28.00 -28.65 -77.81
C HIS A 389 26.47 -28.48 -77.86
N TYR A 390 25.78 -28.49 -76.71
CA TYR A 390 24.35 -28.18 -76.65
C TYR A 390 24.04 -26.74 -77.09
N LEU A 391 24.81 -25.76 -76.60
CA LEU A 391 24.66 -24.35 -76.99
C LEU A 391 25.03 -24.12 -78.47
N GLU A 392 26.05 -24.81 -78.98
CA GLU A 392 26.45 -24.79 -80.39
C GLU A 392 25.31 -25.31 -81.28
N GLY A 393 24.74 -26.47 -80.94
CA GLY A 393 23.61 -27.05 -81.65
C GLY A 393 22.36 -26.17 -81.62
N LEU A 394 22.13 -25.41 -80.53
CA LEU A 394 21.02 -24.47 -80.42
C LEU A 394 21.16 -23.28 -81.39
N LYS A 395 22.39 -22.81 -81.65
CA LYS A 395 22.66 -21.79 -82.69
C LYS A 395 22.33 -22.32 -84.08
N TYR A 396 22.74 -23.55 -84.40
CA TYR A 396 22.44 -24.16 -85.69
C TYR A 396 20.95 -24.44 -85.87
N PHE A 397 20.26 -24.83 -84.80
CA PHE A 397 18.81 -25.03 -84.79
C PHE A 397 18.05 -23.72 -85.05
N GLN A 398 18.46 -22.61 -84.44
CA GLN A 398 17.88 -21.28 -84.70
C GLN A 398 18.11 -20.79 -86.13
N ASN A 399 19.22 -21.19 -86.75
CA ASN A 399 19.55 -20.86 -88.14
C ASN A 399 18.93 -21.87 -89.15
N SER A 400 17.96 -22.69 -88.72
CA SER A 400 17.29 -23.73 -89.53
C SER A 400 18.22 -24.78 -90.14
N ASN A 401 19.45 -24.92 -89.63
CA ASN A 401 20.39 -25.95 -90.08
C ASN A 401 20.26 -27.18 -89.18
N TYR A 402 19.20 -27.95 -89.43
CA TYR A 402 18.81 -29.08 -88.56
C TYR A 402 19.77 -30.26 -88.60
N GLU A 403 20.49 -30.49 -89.70
CA GLU A 403 21.49 -31.56 -89.80
C GLU A 403 22.69 -31.28 -88.89
N LYS A 404 23.27 -30.08 -88.96
CA LYS A 404 24.37 -29.69 -88.08
C LYS A 404 23.96 -29.61 -86.61
N ALA A 405 22.74 -29.13 -86.34
CA ALA A 405 22.19 -29.11 -84.99
C ALA A 405 22.04 -30.53 -84.42
N ARG A 406 21.65 -31.51 -85.25
CA ARG A 406 21.56 -32.92 -84.84
C ARG A 406 22.94 -33.47 -84.48
N ASP A 407 23.95 -33.19 -85.30
CA ASP A 407 25.29 -33.72 -85.08
C ASP A 407 25.90 -33.17 -83.78
N GLU A 408 25.81 -31.86 -83.55
CA GLU A 408 26.28 -31.22 -82.30
C GLU A 408 25.54 -31.74 -81.05
N TRP A 409 24.22 -31.92 -81.12
CA TRP A 409 23.45 -32.48 -79.99
C TRP A 409 23.68 -33.98 -79.79
N THR A 410 24.07 -34.71 -80.84
CA THR A 410 24.49 -36.12 -80.73
C THR A 410 25.81 -36.21 -79.99
N ILE A 411 26.77 -35.34 -80.29
CA ILE A 411 28.05 -35.24 -79.57
C ILE A 411 27.80 -34.86 -78.11
N ALA A 412 26.95 -33.85 -77.86
CA ALA A 412 26.58 -33.43 -76.50
C ALA A 412 25.99 -34.58 -75.67
N ARG A 413 25.16 -35.43 -76.29
CA ARG A 413 24.55 -36.60 -75.65
C ARG A 413 25.52 -37.78 -75.46
N GLN A 414 26.50 -37.94 -76.35
CA GLN A 414 27.58 -38.92 -76.17
C GLN A 414 28.48 -38.54 -74.99
N LEU A 415 28.72 -37.24 -74.82
CA LEU A 415 29.52 -36.70 -73.71
C LEU A 415 28.77 -36.74 -72.38
N ASP A 416 27.47 -36.43 -72.36
CA ASP A 416 26.62 -36.54 -71.17
C ASP A 416 25.27 -37.21 -71.49
N PRO A 417 25.17 -38.55 -71.33
CA PRO A 417 23.93 -39.28 -71.59
C PRO A 417 22.76 -38.91 -70.65
N GLU A 418 23.03 -38.27 -69.51
CA GLU A 418 22.00 -37.87 -68.54
C GLU A 418 21.45 -36.46 -68.78
N ASN A 419 21.99 -35.72 -69.75
CA ASN A 419 21.51 -34.38 -70.08
C ASN A 419 20.15 -34.43 -70.80
N SER A 420 19.06 -34.18 -70.06
CA SER A 420 17.68 -34.19 -70.56
C SER A 420 17.43 -33.21 -71.71
N ASP A 421 18.16 -32.10 -71.76
CA ASP A 421 17.93 -31.02 -72.73
C ASP A 421 18.42 -31.42 -74.12
N THR A 422 19.54 -32.13 -74.21
CA THR A 422 20.07 -32.71 -75.46
C THR A 422 19.14 -33.78 -76.03
N ALA A 423 18.56 -34.62 -75.18
CA ALA A 423 17.62 -35.67 -75.58
C ALA A 423 16.31 -35.09 -76.12
N ALA A 424 15.78 -34.04 -75.47
CA ALA A 424 14.61 -33.32 -75.95
C ALA A 424 14.87 -32.60 -77.28
N GLY A 425 16.06 -31.99 -77.43
CA GLY A 425 16.49 -31.33 -78.67
C GLY A 425 16.55 -32.28 -79.87
N LEU A 426 17.22 -33.43 -79.72
CA LEU A 426 17.31 -34.45 -80.78
C LEU A 426 15.93 -34.97 -81.20
N LYS A 427 15.06 -35.28 -80.24
CA LYS A 427 13.68 -35.71 -80.53
C LYS A 427 12.89 -34.66 -81.33
N ARG A 428 13.12 -33.38 -81.05
CA ARG A 428 12.46 -32.28 -81.77
C ARG A 428 12.98 -32.14 -83.20
N ILE A 429 14.28 -32.32 -83.43
CA ILE A 429 14.86 -32.36 -84.78
C ILE A 429 14.34 -33.56 -85.56
N GLU A 430 14.28 -34.75 -84.95
CA GLU A 430 13.74 -35.95 -85.58
C GLU A 430 12.29 -35.75 -86.02
N GLN A 431 11.46 -35.08 -85.20
CA GLN A 431 10.08 -34.75 -85.58
C GLN A 431 9.98 -33.74 -86.73
N ILE A 432 10.87 -32.73 -86.77
CA ILE A 432 10.90 -31.74 -87.85
C ILE A 432 11.36 -32.37 -89.17
N LEU A 433 12.36 -33.27 -89.13
CA LEU A 433 12.86 -33.97 -90.30
C LEU A 433 11.91 -35.08 -90.78
N ALA A 434 11.20 -35.76 -89.87
CA ALA A 434 10.20 -36.77 -90.21
C ALA A 434 8.86 -36.19 -90.69
N GLY A 435 8.54 -34.95 -90.31
CA GLY A 435 7.34 -34.22 -90.77
C GLY A 435 7.53 -33.47 -92.09
N GLY A 436 8.70 -33.62 -92.75
CA GLY A 436 9.06 -32.99 -94.02
C GLY A 436 9.04 -33.92 -95.24
N GLN A 437 8.40 -35.10 -95.13
CA GLN A 437 8.10 -36.01 -96.24
C GLN A 437 6.59 -36.12 -96.47
#